data_AF-A0A938AF75-F1
#
_entry.id   AF-A0A938AF75-F1
#
_cell.length_a   1.000
_cell.length_b   1.000
_cell.length_c   1.000
_cell.angle_alpha   90.00
_cell.angle_beta   90.00
_cell.angle_gamma   90.00
#
_symmetry.space_group_name_H-M   'P 1'
#
loop_
_entity.id
_entity.type
_entity.pdbx_description
1 polymer ?
#
loop_
_entity_poly.entity_id
_entity_poly.type
_entity_poly.pdbx_seq_one_letter_code
_entity_poly.pdbx_strand_id
1 'polypeptide(L)'
;MSGASGTVTKGSGRDVRLDFFRGVALWFIFVDHIYDNIVSWLTMRNYGFSDATEVFVFISGYTAVIAYSGIMARRGWLMAAARIVRRVWQLYVAHIVLLVAFVAQIAYFAVTHDKKTLIAEMNLLGLMDEPFRSFVDAMLLKFRPVNLDVLPLYIVLLASLPLALPALRRWPWAVLAASLALYVASRVFGWNLPASPGDNVWFFNPFAWQLVFYLGASFAAAGRMGERLAAFRRWLLPVALVYLAFSFFIVMSWQIKILSGLVPDWLGRVIYPIDKTNVDVLRVVHILALAYAVQVFIPISAGWLRWRLAEPLRRCGEHSLQVFCLGTLLSFTAHLVTEYYGCTGARL
;
A
#
# COMPACT_ATOMS: atom_id res chain seq x y z
N MET A 1 -21.79 -43.23 30.79
CA MET A 1 -20.43 -42.69 31.02
C MET A 1 -20.18 -41.59 30.00
N SER A 2 -20.25 -40.34 30.48
CA SER A 2 -19.91 -39.09 29.77
C SER A 2 -18.46 -39.16 29.27
N GLY A 3 -18.09 -38.84 28.02
CA GLY A 3 -18.27 -37.55 27.36
C GLY A 3 -16.90 -36.86 27.23
N ALA A 4 -16.04 -37.34 26.32
CA ALA A 4 -14.74 -36.73 26.04
C ALA A 4 -14.89 -35.66 24.95
N SER A 5 -15.23 -34.45 25.39
CA SER A 5 -15.17 -33.23 24.56
C SER A 5 -13.71 -32.83 24.37
N GLY A 6 -13.21 -33.01 23.14
CA GLY A 6 -11.93 -32.47 22.71
C GLY A 6 -11.96 -30.95 22.79
N THR A 7 -11.09 -30.40 23.64
CA THR A 7 -10.87 -28.96 23.82
C THR A 7 -10.28 -28.35 22.55
N VAL A 8 -11.16 -27.83 21.69
CA VAL A 8 -10.79 -26.88 20.63
C VAL A 8 -10.19 -25.65 21.32
N THR A 9 -8.88 -25.45 21.18
CA THR A 9 -8.20 -24.28 21.73
C THR A 9 -8.73 -23.01 21.05
N LYS A 10 -9.44 -22.24 21.86
CA LYS A 10 -10.09 -20.96 21.57
C LYS A 10 -9.00 -19.91 21.31
N GLY A 11 -8.79 -19.58 20.04
CA GLY A 11 -7.90 -18.50 19.58
C GLY A 11 -8.58 -17.55 18.61
N SER A 12 -9.82 -17.14 18.89
CA SER A 12 -10.56 -16.10 18.15
C SER A 12 -10.02 -14.69 18.44
N GLY A 13 -8.70 -14.52 18.48
CA GLY A 13 -8.03 -13.24 18.68
C GLY A 13 -7.73 -12.57 17.34
N ARG A 14 -8.05 -11.29 17.22
CA ARG A 14 -7.57 -10.43 16.13
C ARG A 14 -6.04 -10.43 16.13
N ASP A 15 -5.40 -10.70 14.99
CA ASP A 15 -3.93 -10.64 14.87
C ASP A 15 -3.46 -9.18 14.91
N VAL A 16 -2.97 -8.76 16.08
CA VAL A 16 -2.55 -7.38 16.37
C VAL A 16 -1.38 -6.92 15.49
N ARG A 17 -0.59 -7.85 14.94
CA ARG A 17 0.52 -7.53 14.03
C ARG A 17 0.02 -6.80 12.80
N LEU A 18 -1.12 -7.22 12.26
CA LEU A 18 -1.68 -6.64 11.04
C LEU A 18 -2.06 -5.18 11.25
N ASP A 19 -2.62 -4.83 12.41
CA ASP A 19 -2.95 -3.45 12.74
C ASP A 19 -1.67 -2.62 12.97
N PHE A 20 -0.71 -3.16 13.72
CA PHE A 20 0.56 -2.49 13.96
C PHE A 20 1.31 -2.17 12.66
N PHE A 21 1.52 -3.16 11.79
CA PHE A 21 2.25 -2.96 10.53
C PHE A 21 1.48 -2.11 9.52
N ARG A 22 0.15 -2.18 9.53
CA ARG A 22 -0.67 -1.25 8.75
C ARG A 22 -0.49 0.18 9.24
N GLY A 23 -0.41 0.39 10.55
CA GLY A 23 -0.12 1.68 11.15
C GLY A 23 1.26 2.21 10.82
N VAL A 24 2.29 1.37 10.92
CA VAL A 24 3.66 1.69 10.49
C VAL A 24 3.69 2.10 9.02
N ALA A 25 3.01 1.35 8.14
CA ALA A 25 2.93 1.69 6.73
C ALA A 25 2.26 3.07 6.49
N LEU A 26 1.18 3.38 7.21
CA LEU A 26 0.54 4.70 7.13
C LEU A 26 1.46 5.83 7.61
N TRP A 27 2.25 5.57 8.64
CA TRP A 27 3.21 6.54 9.17
C TRP A 27 4.35 6.80 8.17
N PHE A 28 4.86 5.73 7.54
CA PHE A 28 5.85 5.86 6.46
C PHE A 28 5.29 6.60 5.26
N ILE A 29 4.07 6.27 4.81
CA ILE A 29 3.39 7.02 3.74
C ILE A 29 3.31 8.50 4.11
N PHE A 30 2.85 8.84 5.33
CA PHE A 30 2.78 10.22 5.77
C PHE A 30 4.14 10.94 5.70
N VAL A 31 5.21 10.34 6.23
CA VAL A 31 6.55 10.95 6.26
C VAL A 31 7.15 11.04 4.86
N ASP A 32 6.97 10.03 4.01
CA ASP A 32 7.47 10.00 2.63
C ASP A 32 6.86 11.09 1.74
N HIS A 33 5.71 11.63 2.15
CA HIS A 33 5.00 12.69 1.46
C HIS A 33 5.34 14.10 1.97
N ILE A 34 6.21 14.21 2.96
CA ILE A 34 6.80 15.50 3.39
C ILE A 34 8.11 15.68 2.61
N TYR A 35 8.12 16.61 1.66
CA TYR A 35 9.27 16.89 0.78
C TYR A 35 10.49 17.41 1.57
N ASP A 36 11.71 17.07 1.13
CA ASP A 36 13.00 17.52 1.69
C ASP A 36 13.16 17.38 3.22
N ASN A 37 12.69 16.26 3.78
CA ASN A 37 12.84 15.99 5.19
C ASN A 37 13.92 14.93 5.46
N ILE A 38 14.88 15.24 6.34
CA ILE A 38 15.83 14.26 6.92
C ILE A 38 15.08 13.08 7.55
N VAL A 39 13.87 13.33 8.08
CA VAL A 39 13.01 12.29 8.68
C VAL A 39 12.55 11.26 7.65
N SER A 40 12.59 11.55 6.33
CA SER A 40 12.33 10.53 5.29
C SER A 40 13.33 9.38 5.34
N TRP A 41 14.54 9.57 5.88
CA TRP A 41 15.48 8.49 6.16
C TRP A 41 15.01 7.51 7.24
N LEU A 42 13.92 7.78 7.95
CA LEU A 42 13.33 6.80 8.87
C LEU A 42 12.36 5.85 8.18
N THR A 43 12.00 6.08 6.92
CA THR A 43 11.03 5.26 6.20
C THR A 43 11.71 4.13 5.44
N MET A 44 10.97 3.05 5.23
CA MET A 44 11.46 1.89 4.48
C MET A 44 11.75 2.18 3.01
N ARG A 45 11.20 3.26 2.44
CA ARG A 45 11.36 3.62 1.02
C ARG A 45 12.83 3.76 0.62
N ASN A 46 13.68 4.17 1.56
CA ASN A 46 15.09 4.41 1.33
C ASN A 46 15.98 3.17 1.52
N TYR A 47 15.45 2.02 1.94
CA TYR A 47 16.26 0.87 2.37
C TYR A 47 16.00 -0.44 1.63
N GLY A 48 15.16 -0.43 0.60
CA GLY A 48 14.83 -1.65 -0.15
C GLY A 48 14.00 -1.37 -1.39
N PHE A 49 13.71 -2.42 -2.17
CA PHE A 49 13.06 -2.26 -3.48
C PHE A 49 11.55 -1.96 -3.40
N SER A 50 10.90 -2.34 -2.31
CA SER A 50 9.49 -2.00 -2.04
C SER A 50 9.39 -0.96 -0.92
N ASP A 51 8.28 -0.23 -0.91
CA ASP A 51 7.98 0.78 0.10
C ASP A 51 6.71 0.41 0.91
N ALA A 52 6.24 1.35 1.71
CA ALA A 52 5.09 1.16 2.59
C ALA A 52 3.79 0.85 1.83
N THR A 53 3.70 1.21 0.56
CA THR A 53 2.51 0.98 -0.26
C THR A 53 2.30 -0.52 -0.53
N GLU A 54 3.36 -1.28 -0.86
CA GLU A 54 3.24 -2.73 -1.05
C GLU A 54 2.82 -3.42 0.24
N VAL A 55 3.39 -3.00 1.38
CA VAL A 55 3.03 -3.51 2.71
C VAL A 55 1.54 -3.25 2.98
N PHE A 56 1.09 -2.02 2.75
CA PHE A 56 -0.30 -1.64 2.98
C PHE A 56 -1.28 -2.42 2.09
N VAL A 57 -0.98 -2.59 0.80
CA VAL A 57 -1.82 -3.32 -0.16
C VAL A 57 -1.86 -4.82 0.16
N PHE A 58 -0.71 -5.42 0.47
CA PHE A 58 -0.61 -6.82 0.86
C PHE A 58 -1.42 -7.13 2.13
N ILE A 59 -1.22 -6.34 3.20
CA ILE A 59 -1.97 -6.48 4.45
C ILE A 59 -3.47 -6.23 4.23
N SER A 60 -3.83 -5.29 3.35
CA SER A 60 -5.23 -5.01 3.03
C SER A 60 -5.91 -6.21 2.38
N GLY A 61 -5.25 -6.90 1.44
CA GLY A 61 -5.77 -8.16 0.87
C GLY A 61 -5.91 -9.26 1.91
N TYR A 62 -4.87 -9.44 2.73
CA TYR A 62 -4.84 -10.44 3.81
C TYR A 62 -5.98 -10.24 4.81
N THR A 63 -6.13 -9.01 5.34
CA THR A 63 -7.16 -8.66 6.32
C THR A 63 -8.57 -8.69 5.73
N ALA A 64 -8.75 -8.26 4.47
CA ALA A 64 -10.05 -8.28 3.80
C ALA A 64 -10.58 -9.71 3.67
N VAL A 65 -9.74 -10.67 3.25
CA VAL A 65 -10.16 -12.06 3.17
C VAL A 65 -10.55 -12.61 4.53
N ILE A 66 -9.76 -12.39 5.58
CA ILE A 66 -10.11 -12.87 6.94
C ILE A 66 -11.45 -12.29 7.39
N ALA A 67 -11.67 -10.97 7.20
CA ALA A 67 -12.89 -10.30 7.63
C ALA A 67 -14.13 -10.80 6.86
N TYR A 68 -14.06 -10.85 5.53
CA TYR A 68 -15.22 -11.11 4.68
C TYR A 68 -15.47 -12.60 4.43
N SER A 69 -14.45 -13.47 4.46
CA SER A 69 -14.65 -14.93 4.36
C SER A 69 -15.46 -15.46 5.53
N GLY A 70 -15.20 -14.97 6.76
CA GLY A 70 -15.97 -15.34 7.95
C GLY A 70 -17.40 -14.80 7.94
N ILE A 71 -17.66 -13.68 7.25
CA ILE A 71 -19.02 -13.20 7.02
C ILE A 71 -19.73 -14.09 6.01
N MET A 72 -19.05 -14.41 4.90
CA MET A 72 -19.60 -15.27 3.86
C MET A 72 -19.93 -16.67 4.38
N ALA A 73 -19.10 -17.22 5.28
CA ALA A 73 -19.34 -18.52 5.92
C ALA A 73 -20.62 -18.52 6.79
N ARG A 74 -20.89 -17.40 7.48
CA ARG A 74 -21.98 -17.31 8.46
C ARG A 74 -23.29 -16.79 7.89
N ARG A 75 -23.24 -15.95 6.85
CA ARG A 75 -24.39 -15.19 6.32
C ARG A 75 -24.54 -15.29 4.79
N GLY A 76 -23.75 -16.12 4.13
CA GLY A 76 -23.78 -16.29 2.67
C GLY A 76 -23.03 -15.20 1.90
N TRP A 77 -22.85 -15.44 0.60
CA TRP A 77 -22.09 -14.58 -0.30
C TRP A 77 -22.71 -13.19 -0.45
N LEU A 78 -24.04 -13.09 -0.64
CA LEU A 78 -24.73 -11.81 -0.82
C LEU A 78 -24.47 -10.83 0.32
N MET A 79 -24.53 -11.29 1.57
CA MET A 79 -24.26 -10.45 2.74
C MET A 79 -22.80 -10.02 2.87
N ALA A 80 -21.86 -10.88 2.46
CA ALA A 80 -20.45 -10.53 2.41
C ALA A 80 -20.18 -9.49 1.30
N ALA A 81 -20.71 -9.72 0.10
CA ALA A 81 -20.62 -8.80 -1.03
C ALA A 81 -21.21 -7.43 -0.67
N ALA A 82 -22.41 -7.37 -0.09
CA ALA A 82 -23.04 -6.12 0.34
C ALA A 82 -22.19 -5.34 1.35
N ARG A 83 -21.54 -6.02 2.30
CA ARG A 83 -20.63 -5.36 3.26
C ARG A 83 -19.34 -4.86 2.61
N ILE A 84 -18.81 -5.59 1.63
CA ILE A 84 -17.65 -5.15 0.85
C ILE A 84 -18.04 -3.91 0.04
N VAL A 85 -19.15 -3.95 -0.70
CA VAL A 85 -19.65 -2.82 -1.50
C VAL A 85 -19.91 -1.59 -0.62
N ARG A 86 -20.52 -1.77 0.56
CA ARG A 86 -20.66 -0.67 1.53
C ARG A 86 -19.32 -0.09 1.95
N ARG A 87 -18.28 -0.91 2.11
CA ARG A 87 -16.93 -0.43 2.45
C ARG A 87 -16.28 0.29 1.26
N VAL A 88 -16.43 -0.22 0.04
CA VAL A 88 -16.00 0.44 -1.20
C VAL A 88 -16.65 1.82 -1.31
N TRP A 89 -17.96 1.91 -1.05
CA TRP A 89 -18.68 3.18 -1.03
C TRP A 89 -18.13 4.17 0.00
N GLN A 90 -17.85 3.72 1.23
CA GLN A 90 -17.23 4.56 2.25
C GLN A 90 -15.86 5.10 1.81
N LEU A 91 -15.04 4.26 1.18
CA LEU A 91 -13.73 4.65 0.66
C LEU A 91 -13.87 5.66 -0.49
N TYR A 92 -14.83 5.44 -1.39
CA TYR A 92 -15.16 6.35 -2.48
C TYR A 92 -15.57 7.73 -1.95
N VAL A 93 -16.55 7.79 -1.04
CA VAL A 93 -16.99 9.07 -0.45
C VAL A 93 -15.84 9.76 0.28
N ALA A 94 -15.03 9.02 1.05
CA ALA A 94 -13.88 9.59 1.74
C ALA A 94 -12.82 10.12 0.76
N HIS A 95 -12.61 9.45 -0.37
CA HIS A 95 -11.72 9.93 -1.42
C HIS A 95 -12.22 11.22 -2.06
N ILE A 96 -13.52 11.33 -2.37
CA ILE A 96 -14.10 12.56 -2.93
C ILE A 96 -13.97 13.72 -1.93
N VAL A 97 -14.29 13.50 -0.66
CA VAL A 97 -14.13 14.53 0.38
C VAL A 97 -12.67 14.94 0.54
N LEU A 98 -11.75 13.97 0.55
CA LEU A 98 -10.31 14.24 0.63
C LEU A 98 -9.83 15.04 -0.60
N LEU A 99 -10.26 14.66 -1.80
CA LEU A 99 -9.92 15.35 -3.03
C LEU A 99 -10.37 16.81 -2.99
N VAL A 100 -11.64 17.07 -2.62
CA VAL A 100 -12.17 18.43 -2.48
C VAL A 100 -11.38 19.22 -1.45
N ALA A 101 -11.11 18.64 -0.27
CA ALA A 101 -10.31 19.30 0.77
C ALA A 101 -8.88 19.61 0.31
N PHE A 102 -8.25 18.68 -0.42
CA PHE A 102 -6.89 18.82 -0.93
C PHE A 102 -6.79 19.90 -2.01
N VAL A 103 -7.72 19.89 -2.97
CA VAL A 103 -7.84 20.94 -4.00
C VAL A 103 -8.09 22.30 -3.34
N ALA A 104 -9.00 22.38 -2.37
CA ALA A 104 -9.27 23.61 -1.64
C ALA A 104 -8.05 24.13 -0.89
N GLN A 105 -7.27 23.24 -0.27
CA GLN A 105 -6.03 23.58 0.42
C GLN A 105 -4.98 24.15 -0.56
N ILE A 106 -4.77 23.50 -1.70
CA ILE A 106 -3.85 23.99 -2.74
C ILE A 106 -4.31 25.34 -3.28
N ALA A 107 -5.60 25.47 -3.61
CA ALA A 107 -6.15 26.71 -4.17
C ALA A 107 -6.04 27.87 -3.17
N TYR A 108 -6.40 27.66 -1.91
CA TYR A 108 -6.27 28.66 -0.84
C TYR A 108 -4.84 29.17 -0.76
N PHE A 109 -3.87 28.25 -0.78
CA PHE A 109 -2.48 28.59 -0.62
C PHE A 109 -1.87 29.27 -1.85
N ALA A 110 -2.19 28.77 -3.05
CA ALA A 110 -1.78 29.38 -4.32
C ALA A 110 -2.29 30.83 -4.45
N VAL A 111 -3.51 31.12 -3.98
CA VAL A 111 -4.10 32.47 -4.00
C VAL A 111 -3.48 33.37 -2.93
N THR A 112 -3.32 32.88 -1.70
CA THR A 112 -2.84 33.70 -0.58
C THR A 112 -1.35 34.06 -0.67
N HIS A 113 -0.56 33.25 -1.36
CA HIS A 113 0.90 33.40 -1.44
C HIS A 113 1.42 33.64 -2.86
N ASP A 114 0.53 33.89 -3.83
CA ASP A 114 0.81 34.14 -5.26
C ASP A 114 1.69 33.08 -5.96
N LYS A 115 1.71 31.83 -5.46
CA LYS A 115 2.41 30.70 -6.07
C LYS A 115 1.51 29.93 -7.04
N LYS A 116 1.20 30.54 -8.18
CA LYS A 116 0.37 29.90 -9.22
C LYS A 116 1.01 28.66 -9.84
N THR A 117 2.33 28.52 -9.77
CA THR A 117 3.06 27.32 -10.25
C THR A 117 2.67 26.05 -9.49
N LEU A 118 2.25 26.18 -8.23
CA LEU A 118 1.80 25.06 -7.40
C LEU A 118 0.57 24.33 -8.01
N ILE A 119 -0.27 25.06 -8.75
CA ILE A 119 -1.44 24.48 -9.44
C ILE A 119 -0.97 23.52 -10.55
N ALA A 120 0.10 23.87 -11.26
CA ALA A 120 0.71 23.03 -12.29
C ALA A 120 1.39 21.81 -11.68
N GLU A 121 2.21 22.02 -10.65
CA GLU A 121 2.97 20.96 -9.97
C GLU A 121 2.06 19.89 -9.36
N MET A 122 0.87 20.28 -8.88
CA MET A 122 -0.10 19.37 -8.26
C MET A 122 -1.09 18.76 -9.25
N ASN A 123 -0.87 18.87 -10.57
CA ASN A 123 -1.76 18.39 -11.63
C ASN A 123 -3.18 18.98 -11.58
N LEU A 124 -3.32 20.23 -11.13
CA LEU A 124 -4.62 20.91 -11.03
C LEU A 124 -4.95 21.81 -12.23
N LEU A 125 -4.08 21.90 -13.24
CA LEU A 125 -4.33 22.71 -14.44
C LEU A 125 -5.63 22.34 -15.15
N GLY A 126 -5.92 21.03 -15.28
CA GLY A 126 -7.17 20.58 -15.89
C GLY A 126 -8.42 21.10 -15.16
N LEU A 127 -8.32 21.38 -13.86
CA LEU A 127 -9.42 21.95 -13.08
C LEU A 127 -9.67 23.44 -13.43
N MET A 128 -8.65 24.14 -13.94
CA MET A 128 -8.74 25.52 -14.39
C MET A 128 -9.17 25.60 -15.86
N ASP A 129 -8.59 24.75 -16.71
CA ASP A 129 -8.81 24.79 -18.15
C ASP A 129 -10.15 24.14 -18.56
N GLU A 130 -10.48 22.99 -17.98
CA GLU A 130 -11.68 22.20 -18.29
C GLU A 130 -12.41 21.74 -17.00
N PRO A 131 -12.99 22.67 -16.20
CA PRO A 131 -13.50 22.38 -14.85
C PRO A 131 -14.60 21.31 -14.81
N PHE A 132 -15.55 21.34 -15.76
CA PHE A 132 -16.64 20.35 -15.81
C PHE A 132 -16.13 18.95 -16.15
N ARG A 133 -15.17 18.84 -17.08
CA ARG A 133 -14.56 17.55 -17.43
C ARG A 133 -13.74 17.01 -16.28
N SER A 134 -12.92 17.84 -15.65
CA SER A 134 -12.12 17.46 -14.48
C SER A 134 -13.00 17.03 -13.30
N PHE A 135 -14.17 17.64 -13.13
CA PHE A 135 -15.15 17.19 -12.13
C PHE A 135 -15.70 15.77 -12.45
N VAL A 136 -16.05 15.51 -13.72
CA VAL A 136 -16.46 14.17 -14.15
C VAL A 136 -15.32 13.16 -13.97
N ASP A 137 -14.11 13.51 -14.37
CA ASP A 137 -12.92 12.68 -14.20
C ASP A 137 -12.63 12.40 -12.72
N ALA A 138 -12.86 13.36 -11.82
CA ALA A 138 -12.77 13.16 -10.38
C ALA A 138 -13.79 12.14 -9.87
N MET A 139 -15.05 12.24 -10.29
CA MET A 139 -16.08 11.25 -9.93
C MET A 139 -15.78 9.86 -10.48
N LEU A 140 -15.11 9.77 -11.63
CA LEU A 140 -14.67 8.52 -12.25
C LEU A 140 -13.33 7.99 -11.71
N LEU A 141 -12.75 8.63 -10.69
CA LEU A 141 -11.42 8.30 -10.13
C LEU A 141 -10.27 8.42 -11.15
N LYS A 142 -10.47 9.16 -12.25
CA LYS A 142 -9.47 9.44 -13.29
C LYS A 142 -8.64 10.69 -12.99
N PHE A 143 -9.26 11.70 -12.39
CA PHE A 143 -8.58 12.94 -12.02
C PHE A 143 -7.81 12.74 -10.72
N ARG A 144 -6.49 12.91 -10.77
CA ARG A 144 -5.64 12.64 -9.60
C ARG A 144 -4.54 13.67 -9.43
N PRO A 145 -4.68 14.54 -8.43
CA PRO A 145 -3.57 15.27 -7.90
C PRO A 145 -2.50 14.32 -7.38
N VAL A 146 -1.24 14.76 -7.47
CA VAL A 146 -0.09 14.04 -6.92
C VAL A 146 -0.40 13.65 -5.47
N ASN A 147 -0.08 12.40 -5.09
CA ASN A 147 -0.25 11.81 -3.75
C ASN A 147 -1.65 11.24 -3.42
N LEU A 148 -2.65 11.40 -4.28
CA LEU A 148 -4.00 10.86 -4.04
C LEU A 148 -4.26 9.50 -4.71
N ASP A 149 -3.24 8.88 -5.30
CA ASP A 149 -3.41 7.71 -6.17
C ASP A 149 -3.65 6.37 -5.45
N VAL A 150 -3.23 6.24 -4.18
CA VAL A 150 -3.30 4.97 -3.43
C VAL A 150 -4.75 4.59 -3.08
N LEU A 151 -5.58 5.56 -2.70
CA LEU A 151 -6.97 5.30 -2.30
C LEU A 151 -7.84 4.76 -3.45
N PRO A 152 -7.84 5.39 -4.64
CA PRO A 152 -8.53 4.84 -5.81
C PRO A 152 -8.09 3.44 -6.19
N LEU A 153 -6.79 3.14 -6.12
CA LEU A 153 -6.29 1.77 -6.30
C LEU A 153 -7.00 0.84 -5.31
N TYR A 154 -6.99 1.18 -4.03
CA TYR A 154 -7.61 0.34 -3.00
C TYR A 154 -9.13 0.16 -3.20
N ILE A 155 -9.83 1.19 -3.68
CA ILE A 155 -11.25 1.12 -4.06
C ILE A 155 -11.45 0.05 -5.14
N VAL A 156 -10.68 0.08 -6.23
CA VAL A 156 -10.77 -0.88 -7.34
C VAL A 156 -10.45 -2.31 -6.87
N LEU A 157 -9.35 -2.47 -6.12
CA LEU A 157 -8.94 -3.77 -5.61
C LEU A 157 -10.00 -4.39 -4.70
N LEU A 158 -10.54 -3.60 -3.76
CA LEU A 158 -11.59 -4.07 -2.86
C LEU A 158 -12.92 -4.32 -3.60
N ALA A 159 -13.23 -3.52 -4.63
CA ALA A 159 -14.41 -3.71 -5.47
C ALA A 159 -14.35 -5.01 -6.30
N SER A 160 -13.16 -5.51 -6.61
CA SER A 160 -12.98 -6.81 -7.28
C SER A 160 -13.20 -8.01 -6.34
N LEU A 161 -13.05 -7.81 -5.03
CA LEU A 161 -13.10 -8.89 -4.04
C LEU A 161 -14.44 -9.64 -3.95
N PRO A 162 -15.64 -9.03 -4.06
CA PRO A 162 -16.91 -9.76 -4.01
C PRO A 162 -17.00 -10.89 -5.05
N LEU A 163 -16.40 -10.67 -6.23
CA LEU A 163 -16.36 -11.64 -7.32
C LEU A 163 -15.31 -12.72 -7.04
N ALA A 164 -14.14 -12.34 -6.54
CA ALA A 164 -13.06 -13.28 -6.26
C ALA A 164 -13.24 -14.09 -4.97
N LEU A 165 -14.01 -13.58 -3.98
CA LEU A 165 -14.10 -14.17 -2.64
C LEU A 165 -14.61 -15.62 -2.60
N PRO A 166 -15.65 -16.02 -3.37
CA PRO A 166 -16.05 -17.43 -3.47
C PRO A 166 -14.92 -18.33 -3.99
N ALA A 167 -14.24 -17.90 -5.05
CA ALA A 167 -13.13 -18.63 -5.64
C ALA A 167 -11.93 -18.69 -4.69
N LEU A 168 -11.60 -17.59 -4.00
CA LEU A 168 -10.50 -17.53 -3.03
C LEU A 168 -10.65 -18.54 -1.90
N ARG A 169 -11.88 -18.76 -1.42
CA ARG A 169 -12.13 -19.73 -0.34
C ARG A 169 -11.97 -21.18 -0.78
N ARG A 170 -12.27 -21.48 -2.03
CA ARG A 170 -12.24 -22.86 -2.55
C ARG A 170 -10.90 -23.18 -3.19
N TRP A 171 -10.34 -22.24 -3.95
CA TRP A 171 -9.16 -22.38 -4.79
C TRP A 171 -8.26 -21.15 -4.71
N PRO A 172 -7.66 -20.85 -3.53
CA PRO A 172 -6.82 -19.66 -3.35
C PRO A 172 -5.66 -19.60 -4.35
N TRP A 173 -5.05 -20.74 -4.65
CA TRP A 173 -3.94 -20.83 -5.60
C TRP A 173 -4.36 -20.62 -7.05
N ALA A 174 -5.58 -21.02 -7.43
CA ALA A 174 -6.11 -20.75 -8.76
C ALA A 174 -6.38 -19.25 -8.95
N VAL A 175 -6.92 -18.58 -7.92
CA VAL A 175 -7.09 -17.12 -7.95
C VAL A 175 -5.74 -16.41 -8.04
N LEU A 176 -4.74 -16.85 -7.26
CA LEU A 176 -3.39 -16.28 -7.35
C LEU A 176 -2.76 -16.52 -8.73
N ALA A 177 -2.94 -17.69 -9.33
CA ALA A 177 -2.45 -17.99 -10.67
C ALA A 177 -3.14 -17.11 -11.73
N ALA A 178 -4.45 -16.91 -11.63
CA ALA A 178 -5.19 -15.99 -12.50
C ALA A 178 -4.74 -14.54 -12.32
N SER A 179 -4.50 -14.13 -11.07
CA SER A 179 -3.94 -12.81 -10.73
C SER A 179 -2.54 -12.62 -11.32
N LEU A 180 -1.68 -13.65 -11.25
CA LEU A 180 -0.36 -13.62 -11.87
C LEU A 180 -0.45 -13.56 -13.41
N ALA A 181 -1.37 -14.30 -14.02
CA ALA A 181 -1.60 -14.25 -15.45
C ALA A 181 -2.05 -12.86 -15.91
N LEU A 182 -2.95 -12.21 -15.17
CA LEU A 182 -3.37 -10.82 -15.43
C LEU A 182 -2.22 -9.82 -15.24
N TYR A 183 -1.38 -10.03 -14.23
CA TYR A 183 -0.16 -9.24 -14.04
C TYR A 183 0.77 -9.35 -15.24
N VAL A 184 1.10 -10.58 -15.67
CA VAL A 184 1.98 -10.81 -16.84
C VAL A 184 1.36 -10.23 -18.10
N ALA A 185 0.05 -10.43 -18.34
CA ALA A 185 -0.65 -9.86 -19.48
C ALA A 185 -0.57 -8.32 -19.48
N SER A 186 -0.78 -7.67 -18.33
CA SER A 186 -0.69 -6.21 -18.27
C SER A 186 0.71 -5.68 -18.52
N ARG A 187 1.76 -6.40 -18.09
CA ARG A 187 3.16 -6.06 -18.40
C ARG A 187 3.49 -6.25 -19.88
N VAL A 188 3.04 -7.35 -20.49
CA VAL A 188 3.34 -7.69 -21.90
C VAL A 188 2.57 -6.79 -22.87
N PHE A 189 1.29 -6.54 -22.60
CA PHE A 189 0.42 -5.75 -23.49
C PHE A 189 0.32 -4.27 -23.11
N GLY A 190 1.04 -3.83 -22.06
CA GLY A 190 1.02 -2.44 -21.60
C GLY A 190 -0.34 -1.97 -21.09
N TRP A 191 -1.17 -2.86 -20.54
CA TRP A 191 -2.50 -2.49 -20.07
C TRP A 191 -2.42 -1.60 -18.84
N ASN A 192 -3.02 -0.42 -18.91
CA ASN A 192 -3.22 0.48 -17.78
C ASN A 192 -4.52 1.26 -17.97
N LEU A 193 -5.03 1.87 -16.90
CA LEU A 193 -6.19 2.75 -16.97
C LEU A 193 -5.77 4.19 -17.32
N PRO A 194 -6.58 4.92 -18.10
CA PRO A 194 -6.31 6.32 -18.41
C PRO A 194 -6.49 7.19 -17.15
N ALA A 195 -5.63 8.20 -17.01
CA ALA A 195 -5.64 9.22 -15.97
C ALA A 195 -5.69 10.62 -16.59
N SER A 196 -6.28 11.56 -15.86
CA SER A 196 -6.43 12.96 -16.26
C SER A 196 -5.64 13.85 -15.29
N PRO A 197 -5.01 14.96 -15.75
CA PRO A 197 -5.09 15.57 -17.08
C PRO A 197 -4.19 14.92 -18.16
N GLY A 198 -4.50 15.16 -19.44
CA GLY A 198 -3.70 14.72 -20.60
C GLY A 198 -3.86 13.24 -20.97
N ASP A 199 -2.89 12.69 -21.70
CA ASP A 199 -2.82 11.27 -22.09
C ASP A 199 -2.11 10.41 -21.04
N ASN A 200 -2.26 10.78 -19.76
CA ASN A 200 -1.63 10.08 -18.66
C ASN A 200 -2.31 8.73 -18.37
N VAL A 201 -1.61 7.88 -17.62
CA VAL A 201 -2.12 6.59 -17.13
C VAL A 201 -2.03 6.54 -15.61
N TRP A 202 -2.75 5.60 -14.98
CA TRP A 202 -2.71 5.46 -13.52
C TRP A 202 -1.29 5.15 -13.04
N PHE A 203 -0.79 5.97 -12.11
CA PHE A 203 0.51 5.72 -11.48
C PHE A 203 0.54 4.38 -10.75
N PHE A 204 -0.54 3.98 -10.08
CA PHE A 204 -0.70 2.63 -9.56
C PHE A 204 -1.59 1.82 -10.50
N ASN A 205 -0.97 1.06 -11.41
CA ASN A 205 -1.70 0.26 -12.39
C ASN A 205 -2.51 -0.85 -11.69
N PRO A 206 -3.86 -0.83 -11.73
CA PRO A 206 -4.67 -1.83 -11.02
C PRO A 206 -4.47 -3.26 -11.54
N PHE A 207 -4.13 -3.43 -12.83
CA PHE A 207 -3.89 -4.75 -13.41
C PHE A 207 -2.61 -5.40 -12.88
N ALA A 208 -1.63 -4.59 -12.48
CA ALA A 208 -0.40 -5.06 -11.86
C ALA A 208 -0.53 -5.18 -10.33
N TRP A 209 -1.01 -4.12 -9.68
CA TRP A 209 -1.10 -4.03 -8.22
C TRP A 209 -2.09 -5.01 -7.58
N GLN A 210 -3.06 -5.51 -8.35
CA GLN A 210 -3.93 -6.58 -7.88
C GLN A 210 -3.14 -7.84 -7.51
N LEU A 211 -1.97 -8.10 -8.09
CA LEU A 211 -1.09 -9.20 -7.69
C LEU A 211 -0.71 -9.13 -6.21
N VAL A 212 -0.27 -7.96 -5.73
CA VAL A 212 0.15 -7.76 -4.33
C VAL A 212 -1.02 -7.98 -3.38
N PHE A 213 -2.21 -7.48 -3.75
CA PHE A 213 -3.43 -7.67 -2.98
C PHE A 213 -3.85 -9.14 -2.93
N TYR A 214 -3.87 -9.82 -4.07
CA TYR A 214 -4.29 -11.22 -4.15
C TYR A 214 -3.25 -12.20 -3.61
N LEU A 215 -1.96 -11.83 -3.55
CA LEU A 215 -0.94 -12.55 -2.78
C LEU A 215 -1.32 -12.60 -1.29
N GLY A 216 -1.57 -11.44 -0.68
CA GLY A 216 -2.01 -11.36 0.71
C GLY A 216 -3.34 -12.09 0.95
N ALA A 217 -4.32 -11.87 0.07
CA ALA A 217 -5.62 -12.52 0.11
C ALA A 217 -5.54 -14.06 0.06
N SER A 218 -4.72 -14.59 -0.86
CA SER A 218 -4.56 -16.04 -1.06
C SER A 218 -3.81 -16.68 0.09
N PHE A 219 -2.79 -16.01 0.65
CA PHE A 219 -2.07 -16.49 1.82
C PHE A 219 -2.98 -16.57 3.06
N ALA A 220 -3.83 -15.56 3.26
CA ALA A 220 -4.85 -15.58 4.30
C ALA A 220 -5.87 -16.72 4.10
N ALA A 221 -6.39 -16.88 2.88
CA ALA A 221 -7.38 -17.92 2.55
C ALA A 221 -6.82 -19.33 2.69
N ALA A 222 -5.54 -19.55 2.36
CA ALA A 222 -4.91 -20.86 2.44
C ALA A 222 -4.72 -21.37 3.87
N GLY A 223 -4.72 -20.49 4.88
CA GLY A 223 -4.79 -20.78 6.33
C GLY A 223 -3.59 -21.52 6.95
N ARG A 224 -2.96 -22.43 6.21
CA ARG A 224 -1.85 -23.31 6.65
C ARG A 224 -0.50 -22.89 6.09
N MET A 225 -0.42 -21.75 5.43
CA MET A 225 0.81 -21.30 4.79
C MET A 225 1.92 -21.09 5.83
N GLY A 226 1.60 -20.57 7.02
CA GLY A 226 2.60 -20.41 8.07
C GLY A 226 3.23 -21.71 8.56
N GLU A 227 2.44 -22.77 8.72
CA GLU A 227 2.95 -24.11 9.08
C GLU A 227 3.86 -24.67 7.97
N ARG A 228 3.42 -24.54 6.71
CA ARG A 228 4.19 -25.01 5.55
C ARG A 228 5.52 -24.27 5.41
N LEU A 229 5.51 -22.94 5.52
CA LEU A 229 6.73 -22.14 5.45
C LEU A 229 7.67 -22.37 6.65
N ALA A 230 7.13 -22.76 7.80
CA ALA A 230 7.94 -23.14 8.97
C ALA A 230 8.74 -24.43 8.70
N ALA A 231 8.17 -25.39 7.95
CA ALA A 231 8.88 -26.62 7.57
C ALA A 231 10.13 -26.34 6.69
N PHE A 232 10.09 -25.29 5.89
CA PHE A 232 11.20 -24.86 5.03
C PHE A 232 12.06 -23.73 5.63
N ARG A 233 11.85 -23.39 6.91
CA ARG A 233 12.49 -22.23 7.56
C ARG A 233 14.01 -22.21 7.44
N ARG A 234 14.67 -23.37 7.59
CA ARG A 234 16.13 -23.49 7.51
C ARG A 234 16.72 -23.04 6.16
N TRP A 235 15.93 -23.09 5.09
CA TRP A 235 16.34 -22.70 3.74
C TRP A 235 15.76 -21.35 3.32
N LEU A 236 14.46 -21.14 3.56
CA LEU A 236 13.78 -19.92 3.15
C LEU A 236 14.24 -18.68 3.92
N LEU A 237 14.58 -18.82 5.21
CA LEU A 237 14.97 -17.67 6.02
C LEU A 237 16.32 -17.08 5.57
N PRO A 238 17.39 -17.88 5.38
CA PRO A 238 18.63 -17.36 4.81
C PRO A 238 18.43 -16.72 3.44
N VAL A 239 17.65 -17.35 2.55
CA VAL A 239 17.36 -16.79 1.22
C VAL A 239 16.66 -15.43 1.31
N ALA A 240 15.64 -15.32 2.16
CA ALA A 240 14.94 -14.05 2.38
C ALA A 240 15.87 -12.99 2.96
N LEU A 241 16.70 -13.33 3.95
CA LEU A 241 17.64 -12.39 4.56
C LEU A 241 18.73 -11.94 3.59
N VAL A 242 19.28 -12.86 2.78
CA VAL A 242 20.26 -12.52 1.73
C VAL A 242 19.63 -11.59 0.70
N TYR A 243 18.39 -11.86 0.29
CA TYR A 243 17.68 -10.99 -0.65
C TYR A 243 17.42 -9.59 -0.07
N LEU A 244 17.00 -9.51 1.20
CA LEU A 244 16.78 -8.23 1.89
C LEU A 244 18.09 -7.45 2.07
N ALA A 245 19.20 -8.14 2.39
CA ALA A 245 20.52 -7.52 2.48
C ALA A 245 21.01 -7.04 1.10
N PHE A 246 20.76 -7.83 0.04
CA PHE A 246 21.06 -7.45 -1.34
C PHE A 246 20.28 -6.20 -1.75
N SER A 247 18.95 -6.17 -1.55
CA SER A 247 18.15 -4.99 -1.88
C SER A 247 18.56 -3.77 -1.09
N PHE A 248 18.87 -3.95 0.20
CA PHE A 248 19.39 -2.88 1.05
C PHE A 248 20.70 -2.31 0.49
N PHE A 249 21.65 -3.17 0.15
CA PHE A 249 22.93 -2.77 -0.41
C PHE A 249 22.76 -2.01 -1.73
N ILE A 250 21.94 -2.53 -2.66
CA ILE A 250 21.69 -1.87 -3.94
C ILE A 250 21.07 -0.49 -3.72
N VAL A 251 20.05 -0.35 -2.87
CA VAL A 251 19.42 0.94 -2.66
C VAL A 251 20.37 1.91 -1.95
N MET A 252 21.14 1.46 -0.96
CA MET A 252 22.18 2.26 -0.32
C MET A 252 23.29 2.68 -1.28
N SER A 253 23.60 1.87 -2.29
CA SER A 253 24.58 2.23 -3.33
C SER A 253 24.15 3.44 -4.15
N TRP A 254 22.85 3.67 -4.32
CA TRP A 254 22.31 4.85 -5.00
C TRP A 254 22.32 6.10 -4.14
N GLN A 255 22.25 5.91 -2.81
CA GLN A 255 22.20 6.99 -1.84
C GLN A 255 23.59 7.44 -1.38
N ILE A 256 24.57 6.53 -1.35
CA ILE A 256 25.91 6.76 -0.81
C ILE A 256 26.95 6.65 -1.92
N LYS A 257 27.60 7.77 -2.26
CA LYS A 257 28.60 7.86 -3.34
C LYS A 257 29.77 6.87 -3.21
N ILE A 258 30.15 6.50 -1.99
CA ILE A 258 31.23 5.50 -1.76
C ILE A 258 30.78 4.10 -2.20
N LEU A 259 29.50 3.79 -2.02
CA LEU A 259 28.93 2.48 -2.36
C LEU A 259 28.54 2.38 -3.84
N SER A 260 28.31 3.50 -4.53
CA SER A 260 27.91 3.48 -5.95
C SER A 260 28.95 2.81 -6.85
N GLY A 261 30.25 2.95 -6.55
CA GLY A 261 31.33 2.28 -7.28
C GLY A 261 31.45 0.77 -7.02
N LEU A 262 30.72 0.23 -6.04
CA LEU A 262 30.76 -1.20 -5.71
C LEU A 262 29.73 -2.02 -6.49
N VAL A 263 28.74 -1.38 -7.11
CA VAL A 263 27.74 -2.06 -7.93
C VAL A 263 28.23 -2.09 -9.38
N PRO A 264 28.46 -3.29 -9.96
CA PRO A 264 28.88 -3.38 -11.35
C PRO A 264 27.82 -2.82 -12.31
N ASP A 265 28.26 -2.10 -13.34
CA ASP A 265 27.35 -1.50 -14.34
C ASP A 265 26.42 -2.51 -15.02
N TRP A 266 26.92 -3.74 -15.24
CA TRP A 266 26.11 -4.81 -15.81
C TRP A 266 24.92 -5.15 -14.91
N LEU A 267 25.11 -5.16 -13.59
CA LEU A 267 24.05 -5.47 -12.63
C LEU A 267 23.01 -4.36 -12.62
N GLY A 268 23.46 -3.09 -12.62
CA GLY A 268 22.58 -1.93 -12.73
C GLY A 268 21.69 -1.99 -13.99
N ARG A 269 22.25 -2.38 -15.13
CA ARG A 269 21.49 -2.54 -16.39
C ARG A 269 20.49 -3.70 -16.37
N VAL A 270 20.75 -4.76 -15.61
CA VAL A 270 19.82 -5.90 -15.50
C VAL A 270 18.64 -5.58 -14.58
N ILE A 271 18.88 -4.86 -13.49
CA ILE A 271 17.85 -4.62 -12.46
C ILE A 271 17.05 -3.33 -12.68
N TYR A 272 17.54 -2.39 -13.50
CA TYR A 272 16.90 -1.10 -13.71
C TYR A 272 16.12 -1.06 -15.04
N PRO A 273 14.92 -0.46 -15.09
CA PRO A 273 14.22 0.23 -13.99
C PRO A 273 13.47 -0.72 -13.06
N ILE A 274 13.55 -0.45 -11.74
CA ILE A 274 12.68 -1.10 -10.75
C ILE A 274 11.32 -0.37 -10.78
N ASP A 275 10.47 -0.79 -11.70
CA ASP A 275 9.17 -0.15 -11.99
C ASP A 275 8.20 -0.24 -10.81
N LYS A 276 7.78 0.93 -10.29
CA LYS A 276 6.75 1.02 -9.26
C LYS A 276 5.34 0.95 -9.82
N THR A 277 5.10 1.58 -10.96
CA THR A 277 3.78 1.72 -11.57
C THR A 277 3.17 0.36 -11.88
N ASN A 278 3.97 -0.54 -12.45
CA ASN A 278 3.53 -1.87 -12.82
C ASN A 278 4.10 -2.97 -11.92
N VAL A 279 4.57 -2.62 -10.71
CA VAL A 279 5.08 -3.55 -9.70
C VAL A 279 6.13 -4.52 -10.24
N ASP A 280 7.38 -4.08 -10.31
CA ASP A 280 8.48 -4.94 -10.75
C ASP A 280 8.61 -6.21 -9.87
N VAL A 281 9.05 -7.30 -10.50
CA VAL A 281 9.21 -8.61 -9.84
C VAL A 281 10.15 -8.50 -8.63
N LEU A 282 11.20 -7.68 -8.71
CA LEU A 282 12.11 -7.43 -7.59
C LEU A 282 11.36 -6.84 -6.38
N ARG A 283 10.36 -5.99 -6.61
CA ARG A 283 9.51 -5.41 -5.56
C ARG A 283 8.57 -6.45 -4.96
N VAL A 284 8.00 -7.33 -5.80
CA VAL A 284 7.16 -8.46 -5.34
C VAL A 284 7.95 -9.42 -4.45
N VAL A 285 9.15 -9.82 -4.89
CA VAL A 285 10.01 -10.71 -4.10
C VAL A 285 10.44 -10.02 -2.81
N HIS A 286 10.71 -8.72 -2.85
CA HIS A 286 11.07 -7.94 -1.67
C HIS A 286 9.96 -7.92 -0.62
N ILE A 287 8.72 -7.61 -1.01
CA ILE A 287 7.61 -7.59 -0.06
C ILE A 287 7.32 -8.98 0.52
N LEU A 288 7.47 -10.05 -0.27
CA LEU A 288 7.33 -11.43 0.21
C LEU A 288 8.43 -11.81 1.20
N ALA A 289 9.68 -11.45 0.92
CA ALA A 289 10.80 -11.67 1.83
C ALA A 289 10.61 -10.92 3.15
N LEU A 290 10.15 -9.66 3.09
CA LEU A 290 9.84 -8.85 4.27
C LEU A 290 8.69 -9.46 5.08
N ALA A 291 7.58 -9.82 4.43
CA ALA A 291 6.43 -10.45 5.08
C ALA A 291 6.83 -11.77 5.76
N TYR A 292 7.67 -12.57 5.11
CA TYR A 292 8.19 -13.82 5.66
C TYR A 292 9.12 -13.58 6.87
N ALA A 293 10.05 -12.63 6.78
CA ALA A 293 10.92 -12.26 7.89
C ALA A 293 10.10 -11.80 9.10
N VAL A 294 9.11 -10.91 8.90
CA VAL A 294 8.19 -10.46 9.96
C VAL A 294 7.43 -11.63 10.56
N GLN A 295 6.91 -12.54 9.74
CA GLN A 295 6.21 -13.73 10.23
C GLN A 295 7.08 -14.61 11.13
N VAL A 296 8.37 -14.74 10.80
CA VAL A 296 9.33 -15.57 11.55
C VAL A 296 9.79 -14.88 12.84
N PHE A 297 10.14 -13.59 12.78
CA PHE A 297 10.75 -12.88 13.90
C PHE A 297 9.72 -12.30 14.88
N ILE A 298 8.48 -12.06 14.43
CA ILE A 298 7.45 -11.38 15.22
C ILE A 298 6.25 -12.31 15.39
N PRO A 299 6.26 -13.17 16.43
CA PRO A 299 5.15 -14.09 16.68
C PRO A 299 3.86 -13.34 17.04
N ILE A 300 2.70 -13.95 16.80
CA ILE A 300 1.37 -13.40 17.15
C ILE A 300 1.29 -13.06 18.66
N SER A 301 2.01 -13.82 19.49
CA SER A 301 2.08 -13.67 20.94
C SER A 301 3.10 -12.63 21.42
N ALA A 302 3.77 -11.89 20.52
CA ALA A 302 4.78 -10.91 20.92
C ALA A 302 4.17 -9.82 21.82
N GLY A 303 4.52 -9.86 23.12
CA GLY A 303 3.91 -9.01 24.15
C GLY A 303 4.14 -7.51 23.93
N TRP A 304 5.23 -7.13 23.28
CA TRP A 304 5.57 -5.72 23.00
C TRP A 304 4.58 -5.03 22.05
N LEU A 305 3.87 -5.78 21.21
CA LEU A 305 2.81 -5.25 20.33
C LEU A 305 1.62 -4.68 21.13
N ARG A 306 1.53 -5.01 22.43
CA ARG A 306 0.50 -4.53 23.35
C ARG A 306 1.02 -3.47 24.32
N TRP A 307 2.28 -3.06 24.20
CA TRP A 307 2.85 -2.00 25.02
C TRP A 307 2.26 -0.63 24.65
N ARG A 308 2.26 0.30 25.61
CA ARG A 308 1.74 1.67 25.42
C ARG A 308 2.44 2.43 24.28
N LEU A 309 3.69 2.10 23.98
CA LEU A 309 4.46 2.70 22.88
C LEU A 309 4.04 2.19 21.49
N ALA A 310 3.52 0.96 21.39
CA ALA A 310 3.01 0.40 20.13
C ALA A 310 1.56 0.84 19.85
N GLU A 311 0.85 1.32 20.88
CA GLU A 311 -0.56 1.70 20.82
C GLU A 311 -0.86 2.77 19.75
N PRO A 312 -0.09 3.87 19.61
CA PRO A 312 -0.37 4.87 18.58
C PRO A 312 -0.34 4.27 17.18
N LEU A 313 0.68 3.45 16.88
CA LEU A 313 0.81 2.77 15.60
C LEU A 313 -0.34 1.78 15.38
N ARG A 314 -0.71 1.00 16.40
CA ARG A 314 -1.86 0.08 16.30
C ARG A 314 -3.16 0.82 16.01
N ARG A 315 -3.42 1.93 16.71
CA ARG A 315 -4.60 2.79 16.48
C ARG A 315 -4.61 3.38 15.08
N CYS A 316 -3.44 3.78 14.56
CA CYS A 316 -3.32 4.22 13.18
C CYS A 316 -3.78 3.13 12.20
N GLY A 317 -3.40 1.87 12.42
CA GLY A 317 -3.85 0.75 11.60
C GLY A 317 -5.36 0.46 11.71
N GLU A 318 -5.91 0.51 12.92
CA GLU A 318 -7.35 0.30 13.18
C GLU A 318 -8.23 1.36 12.50
N HIS A 319 -7.76 2.62 12.48
CA HIS A 319 -8.44 3.76 11.87
C HIS A 319 -7.77 4.21 10.56
N SER A 320 -7.29 3.24 9.78
CA SER A 320 -6.46 3.48 8.59
C SER A 320 -7.00 4.49 7.59
N LEU A 321 -8.32 4.53 7.35
CA LEU A 321 -8.92 5.47 6.40
C LEU A 321 -8.82 6.92 6.90
N GLN A 322 -9.22 7.15 8.16
CA GLN A 322 -9.20 8.48 8.76
C GLN A 322 -7.77 9.03 8.85
N VAL A 323 -6.84 8.16 9.27
CA VAL A 323 -5.42 8.48 9.42
C VAL A 323 -4.79 8.75 8.06
N PHE A 324 -5.15 8.00 7.02
CA PHE A 324 -4.69 8.28 5.65
C PHE A 324 -5.19 9.64 5.18
N CYS A 325 -6.49 9.95 5.30
CA CYS A 325 -7.05 11.22 4.86
C CYS A 325 -6.42 12.41 5.59
N LEU A 326 -6.34 12.33 6.93
CA LEU A 326 -5.72 13.38 7.75
C LEU A 326 -4.23 13.51 7.44
N GLY A 327 -3.51 12.39 7.37
CA GLY A 327 -2.08 12.36 7.05
C GLY A 327 -1.79 12.98 5.70
N THR A 328 -2.61 12.72 4.68
CA THR A 328 -2.44 13.32 3.35
C THR A 328 -2.51 14.85 3.41
N LEU A 329 -3.56 15.40 4.04
CA LEU A 329 -3.71 16.86 4.20
C LEU A 329 -2.57 17.46 5.03
N LEU A 330 -2.23 16.83 6.16
CA LEU A 330 -1.15 17.30 7.04
C LEU A 330 0.23 17.21 6.37
N SER A 331 0.48 16.19 5.57
CA SER A 331 1.77 16.02 4.86
C SER A 331 1.98 17.15 3.87
N PHE A 332 0.92 17.54 3.16
CA PHE A 332 0.94 18.67 2.26
C PHE A 332 1.07 19.99 3.02
N THR A 333 0.36 20.19 4.13
CA THR A 333 0.57 21.36 5.00
C THR A 333 2.02 21.45 5.47
N ALA A 334 2.59 20.35 5.93
CA ALA A 334 3.98 20.30 6.37
C ALA A 334 4.96 20.63 5.24
N HIS A 335 4.71 20.11 4.04
CA HIS A 335 5.48 20.47 2.84
C HIS A 335 5.43 21.97 2.58
N LEU A 336 4.24 22.58 2.56
CA LEU A 336 4.08 24.02 2.35
C LEU A 336 4.81 24.84 3.42
N VAL A 337 4.70 24.45 4.70
CA VAL A 337 5.41 25.13 5.79
C VAL A 337 6.92 25.02 5.61
N THR A 338 7.44 23.84 5.24
CA THR A 338 8.87 23.61 5.08
C THR A 338 9.43 24.39 3.90
N GLU A 339 8.73 24.42 2.76
CA GLU A 339 9.14 25.18 1.58
C GLU A 339 9.16 26.70 1.85
N TYR A 340 8.16 27.21 2.58
CA TYR A 340 8.01 28.64 2.83
C TYR A 340 8.89 29.18 3.95
N TYR A 341 8.97 28.47 5.07
CA TYR A 341 9.73 28.90 6.24
C TYR A 341 11.16 28.35 6.26
N GLY A 342 11.44 27.27 5.52
CA GLY A 342 12.79 26.73 5.38
C GLY A 342 13.72 27.62 4.55
N CYS A 343 13.18 28.34 3.56
CA CYS A 343 13.96 29.30 2.77
C CYS A 343 14.30 30.60 3.53
N THR A 344 13.56 30.94 4.58
CA THR A 344 13.79 32.16 5.39
C THR A 344 14.92 31.99 6.42
N GLY A 345 15.26 30.74 6.80
CA GLY A 345 16.36 30.45 7.73
C GLY A 345 17.76 30.40 7.12
N ALA A 346 17.86 30.31 5.77
CA ALA A 346 19.14 30.24 5.06
C ALA A 346 19.66 31.62 4.57
N ARG A 347 18.98 32.72 4.95
CA ARG A 347 19.40 34.10 4.69
C ARG A 347 19.64 34.88 6.00
N LEU A 348 20.38 34.28 6.93
CA LEU A 348 21.00 34.97 8.05
C LEU A 348 22.51 34.75 8.02
#